data_AF-A0A963WEZ5-F1
#
_entry.id   AF-A0A963WEZ5-F1
#
_cell.length_a   1.000
_cell.length_b   1.000
_cell.length_c   1.000
_cell.angle_alpha   90.00
_cell.angle_beta   90.00
_cell.angle_gamma   90.00
#
_symmetry.space_group_name_H-M   'P 1'
#
loop_
_entity.id
_entity.type
_entity.pdbx_description
1 polymer ?
#
loop_
_entity_poly.entity_id
_entity_poly.type
_entity_poly.pdbx_seq_one_letter_code
_entity_poly.pdbx_strand_id
1 'polypeptide(L)'
;APTVSPVAKTRTRMSAIGGSRSKRFVAPSPGAAGQGCRVMTAGLRQRGFSLLELLVTLFVIVLVSSLVSLTMNSGGQEIQLEARVRNLADVAAYALDEAQFTGRDYGLLLQRDVIAGEVVYRYEWRERTGQGWRPPASGKDVFASQALPAGYELLLELEDSPFTESELAAGAEETPAPQVVFYASGETTAGTIDLRRQTDGELLWRVRWDLLGRFTLLPRGEEPEHALE
;
A
#
# COMPACT_ATOMS: atom_id res chain seq x y z
N ALA A 1 41.94 28.16 8.94
CA ALA A 1 41.48 28.65 10.25
C ALA A 1 40.11 28.05 10.54
N PRO A 2 39.97 27.08 11.47
CA PRO A 2 38.68 26.59 11.91
C PRO A 2 38.30 27.24 13.26
N THR A 3 37.11 27.83 13.35
CA THR A 3 36.53 28.22 14.64
C THR A 3 35.36 27.29 14.95
N VAL A 4 35.60 26.45 15.95
CA VAL A 4 34.62 25.61 16.64
C VAL A 4 33.98 26.47 17.74
N SER A 5 32.67 26.37 17.94
CA SER A 5 32.05 26.74 19.22
C SER A 5 30.81 25.88 19.52
N PRO A 6 30.52 25.58 20.80
CA PRO A 6 29.74 24.40 21.19
C PRO A 6 28.45 24.70 21.98
N VAL A 7 27.61 23.65 22.08
CA VAL A 7 26.74 23.24 23.21
C VAL A 7 25.66 24.21 23.74
N ALA A 8 24.42 23.72 23.74
CA ALA A 8 23.48 23.91 24.86
C ALA A 8 22.51 22.71 24.97
N LYS A 9 22.68 21.93 26.05
CA LYS A 9 21.73 20.91 26.53
C LYS A 9 20.95 21.53 27.68
N THR A 10 19.62 21.57 27.60
CA THR A 10 18.78 22.02 28.72
C THR A 10 17.97 20.84 29.24
N ARG A 11 18.17 20.54 30.53
CA ARG A 11 17.51 19.50 31.31
C ARG A 11 16.67 20.23 32.35
N THR A 12 15.36 19.99 32.38
CA THR A 12 14.48 20.54 33.43
C THR A 12 13.87 19.40 34.23
N ARG A 13 13.97 19.54 35.56
CA ARG A 13 13.45 18.66 36.61
C ARG A 13 12.65 19.54 37.57
N MET A 14 11.45 19.12 37.99
CA MET A 14 10.80 19.37 39.31
C MET A 14 9.36 18.82 39.24
N SER A 15 8.96 17.81 40.04
CA SER A 15 8.53 17.82 41.48
C SER A 15 7.17 18.53 41.67
N ALA A 16 6.13 18.10 42.40
CA ALA A 16 5.73 16.92 43.18
C ALA A 16 4.22 17.13 43.58
N ILE A 17 3.75 16.40 44.60
CA ILE A 17 2.45 16.47 45.35
C ILE A 17 1.47 15.39 44.87
N GLY A 18 0.87 14.51 45.69
CA GLY A 18 0.84 14.30 47.13
C GLY A 18 -0.25 13.26 47.44
N GLY A 19 -0.28 12.72 48.66
CA GLY A 19 -1.45 11.98 49.15
C GLY A 19 -1.16 10.66 49.87
N SER A 20 -0.53 10.76 51.05
CA SER A 20 -0.47 9.67 52.04
C SER A 20 -1.78 9.60 52.82
N ARG A 21 -2.32 8.39 53.04
CA ARG A 21 -3.19 8.12 54.20
C ARG A 21 -2.85 6.77 54.82
N SER A 22 -2.21 6.88 55.97
CA SER A 22 -2.07 5.83 56.98
C SER A 22 -3.40 5.61 57.71
N LYS A 23 -3.74 4.35 58.05
CA LYS A 23 -4.44 4.04 59.30
C LYS A 23 -3.94 2.71 59.90
N ARG A 24 -3.54 2.81 61.17
CA ARG A 24 -3.23 1.77 62.16
C ARG A 24 -4.47 0.89 62.43
N PHE A 25 -4.31 -0.44 62.49
CA PHE A 25 -3.95 -1.28 63.65
C PHE A 25 -5.08 -1.43 64.67
N VAL A 26 -5.57 -2.66 64.88
CA VAL A 26 -5.87 -3.30 66.19
C VAL A 26 -6.00 -4.82 65.96
N ALA A 27 -5.39 -5.61 66.84
CA ALA A 27 -5.40 -7.08 66.91
C ALA A 27 -6.42 -7.57 68.01
N PRO A 28 -6.70 -8.88 68.14
CA PRO A 28 -8.03 -9.42 68.42
C PRO A 28 -8.30 -9.84 69.87
N SER A 29 -9.56 -10.14 70.21
CA SER A 29 -9.91 -11.11 71.26
C SER A 29 -11.34 -11.67 71.17
N PRO A 30 -11.60 -12.83 71.82
CA PRO A 30 -12.57 -13.84 71.38
C PRO A 30 -13.89 -13.81 72.16
N GLY A 31 -14.94 -14.40 71.59
CA GLY A 31 -16.20 -14.57 72.32
C GLY A 31 -17.30 -15.24 71.53
N ALA A 32 -17.37 -16.57 71.68
CA ALA A 32 -18.56 -17.39 71.82
C ALA A 32 -19.72 -17.36 70.79
N ALA A 33 -19.98 -18.57 70.30
CA ALA A 33 -21.29 -19.20 70.13
C ALA A 33 -22.22 -18.73 68.99
N GLY A 34 -22.60 -19.70 68.15
CA GLY A 34 -23.89 -19.63 67.46
C GLY A 34 -23.91 -20.18 66.05
N GLN A 35 -24.25 -21.46 65.94
CA GLN A 35 -25.19 -21.99 64.94
C GLN A 35 -24.76 -21.94 63.45
N GLY A 36 -24.26 -23.10 63.01
CA GLY A 36 -24.83 -23.82 61.87
C GLY A 36 -25.24 -23.01 60.65
N CYS A 37 -24.27 -22.64 59.81
CA CYS A 37 -24.52 -22.52 58.39
C CYS A 37 -23.86 -23.72 57.70
N ARG A 38 -24.67 -24.72 57.37
CA ARG A 38 -24.26 -25.89 56.59
C ARG A 38 -23.96 -25.38 55.18
N VAL A 39 -22.70 -25.01 54.94
CA VAL A 39 -22.21 -24.69 53.58
C VAL A 39 -22.37 -25.97 52.77
N MET A 40 -23.43 -26.04 51.98
CA MET A 40 -23.49 -26.97 50.88
C MET A 40 -22.45 -26.51 49.87
N THR A 41 -21.23 -27.01 49.99
CA THR A 41 -20.27 -27.00 48.90
C THR A 41 -20.84 -27.89 47.80
N ALA A 42 -21.71 -27.31 46.97
CA ALA A 42 -21.99 -27.85 45.66
C ALA A 42 -20.65 -27.86 44.92
N GLY A 43 -20.02 -29.03 44.85
CA GLY A 43 -18.81 -29.21 44.06
C GLY A 43 -19.16 -28.76 42.64
N LEU A 44 -18.58 -27.63 42.23
CA LEU A 44 -18.51 -27.24 40.84
C LEU A 44 -17.76 -28.37 40.15
N ARG A 45 -18.51 -29.32 39.57
CA ARG A 45 -17.97 -30.35 38.70
C ARG A 45 -17.22 -29.62 37.61
N GLN A 46 -15.89 -29.60 37.71
CA GLN A 46 -15.04 -29.23 36.61
C GLN A 46 -15.24 -30.29 35.53
N ARG A 47 -16.15 -30.01 34.61
CA ARG A 47 -16.29 -30.74 33.36
C ARG A 47 -15.06 -30.38 32.54
N GLY A 48 -14.06 -31.26 32.56
CA GLY A 48 -12.94 -31.19 31.63
C GLY A 48 -13.45 -31.38 30.21
N PHE A 49 -12.85 -30.65 29.26
CA PHE A 49 -13.13 -30.78 27.84
C PHE A 49 -12.84 -32.19 27.35
N SER A 50 -13.72 -32.75 26.52
CA SER A 50 -13.46 -34.01 25.83
C SER A 50 -12.36 -33.80 24.78
N LEU A 51 -11.52 -34.83 24.54
CA LEU A 51 -10.51 -34.79 23.47
C LEU A 51 -11.14 -34.52 22.09
N LEU A 52 -12.35 -35.04 21.86
CA LEU A 52 -13.12 -34.78 20.65
C LEU A 52 -13.54 -33.32 20.54
N GLU A 53 -13.88 -32.68 21.66
CA GLU A 53 -14.32 -31.29 21.69
C GLU A 53 -13.19 -30.32 21.37
N LEU A 54 -11.98 -30.59 21.88
CA LEU A 54 -10.78 -29.86 21.50
C LEU A 54 -10.47 -30.03 20.00
N LEU A 55 -10.58 -31.26 19.48
CA LEU A 55 -10.32 -31.57 18.08
C LEU A 55 -11.30 -30.86 17.14
N VAL A 56 -12.60 -30.95 17.42
CA VAL A 56 -13.64 -30.25 16.64
C VAL A 56 -13.45 -28.75 16.72
N THR A 57 -13.15 -28.21 17.90
CA THR A 57 -12.94 -26.76 18.07
C THR A 57 -11.74 -26.30 17.25
N LEU A 58 -10.60 -27.01 17.30
CA LEU A 58 -9.44 -26.68 16.48
C LEU A 58 -9.75 -26.78 14.98
N PHE A 59 -10.48 -27.82 14.56
CA PHE A 59 -10.89 -27.98 13.18
C PHE A 59 -11.78 -26.83 12.69
N VAL A 60 -12.76 -26.41 13.49
CA VAL A 60 -13.63 -25.26 13.19
C VAL A 60 -12.81 -23.96 13.14
N ILE A 61 -11.88 -23.74 14.07
CA ILE A 61 -11.00 -22.57 14.06
C ILE A 61 -10.15 -22.55 12.78
N VAL A 62 -9.57 -23.68 12.38
CA VAL A 62 -8.78 -23.78 11.14
C VAL A 62 -9.65 -23.50 9.91
N LEU A 63 -10.86 -24.07 9.83
CA LEU A 63 -11.79 -23.82 8.73
C LEU A 63 -12.21 -22.35 8.66
N VAL A 64 -12.63 -21.78 9.79
CA VAL A 64 -13.09 -20.38 9.85
C VAL A 64 -11.92 -19.43 9.57
N SER A 65 -10.73 -19.71 10.13
CA SER A 65 -9.52 -18.93 9.86
C SER A 65 -9.11 -18.97 8.38
N SER A 66 -9.34 -20.09 7.68
CA SER A 66 -9.03 -20.21 6.25
C SER A 66 -9.91 -19.30 5.39
N LEU A 67 -11.20 -19.15 5.75
CA LEU A 67 -12.15 -18.29 5.05
C LEU A 67 -11.90 -16.79 5.30
N VAL A 68 -11.49 -16.42 6.52
CA VAL A 68 -11.19 -15.03 6.89
C VAL A 68 -9.94 -14.50 6.18
N SER A 69 -8.92 -15.35 5.98
CA SER A 69 -7.68 -14.96 5.28
C SER A 69 -7.93 -14.52 3.84
N LEU A 70 -8.88 -15.18 3.15
CA LEU A 70 -9.21 -14.89 1.75
C LEU A 70 -9.93 -13.55 1.57
N THR A 71 -10.72 -13.12 2.56
CA THR A 71 -11.53 -11.89 2.48
C THR A 71 -10.78 -10.63 2.91
N MET A 72 -9.76 -10.74 3.77
CA MET A 72 -8.93 -9.57 4.14
C MET A 72 -7.86 -9.22 3.11
N ASN A 73 -7.45 -10.18 2.27
CA ASN A 73 -6.41 -9.94 1.27
C ASN A 73 -6.88 -9.02 0.13
N SER A 74 -8.16 -9.08 -0.28
CA SER A 74 -8.65 -8.27 -1.41
C SER A 74 -8.79 -6.78 -1.08
N GLY A 75 -9.36 -6.44 0.08
CA GLY A 75 -9.59 -5.04 0.46
C GLY A 75 -8.29 -4.22 0.61
N GLY A 76 -7.24 -4.81 1.19
CA GLY A 76 -5.95 -4.14 1.34
C GLY A 76 -5.17 -4.01 0.02
N GLN A 77 -5.34 -4.96 -0.91
CA GLN A 77 -4.72 -4.87 -2.23
C GLN A 77 -5.38 -3.81 -3.10
N GLU A 78 -6.71 -3.65 -3.03
CA GLU A 78 -7.43 -2.66 -3.83
C GLU A 78 -7.12 -1.22 -3.42
N ILE A 79 -6.97 -0.96 -2.11
CA ILE A 79 -6.49 0.33 -1.59
C ILE A 79 -5.07 0.64 -2.08
N GLN A 80 -4.18 -0.37 -2.07
CA GLN A 80 -2.82 -0.20 -2.59
C GLN A 80 -2.82 0.06 -4.10
N LEU A 81 -3.66 -0.66 -4.86
CA LEU A 81 -3.81 -0.46 -6.30
C LEU A 81 -4.26 0.97 -6.61
N GLU A 82 -5.30 1.46 -5.94
CA GLU A 82 -5.77 2.84 -6.07
C GLU A 82 -4.66 3.85 -5.78
N ALA A 83 -3.88 3.65 -4.71
CA ALA A 83 -2.75 4.52 -4.39
C ALA A 83 -1.67 4.49 -5.50
N ARG A 84 -1.41 3.33 -6.12
CA ARG A 84 -0.47 3.21 -7.26
C ARG A 84 -0.98 3.93 -8.51
N VAL A 85 -2.28 3.85 -8.79
CA VAL A 85 -2.92 4.51 -9.94
C VAL A 85 -2.90 6.01 -9.80
N ARG A 86 -3.26 6.53 -8.62
CA ARG A 86 -3.18 7.97 -8.33
C ARG A 86 -1.74 8.48 -8.44
N ASN A 87 -0.80 7.76 -7.82
CA ASN A 87 0.62 8.12 -7.91
C ASN A 87 1.13 8.12 -9.36
N LEU A 88 0.73 7.17 -10.20
CA LEU A 88 1.10 7.14 -11.61
C LEU A 88 0.66 8.43 -12.33
N ALA A 89 -0.60 8.85 -12.16
CA ALA A 89 -1.12 10.06 -12.78
C ALA A 89 -0.43 11.33 -12.26
N ASP A 90 -0.20 11.41 -10.94
CA ASP A 90 0.47 12.56 -10.31
C ASP A 90 1.91 12.71 -10.81
N VAL A 91 2.66 11.60 -10.88
CA VAL A 91 4.05 11.61 -11.34
C VAL A 91 4.12 11.82 -12.85
N ALA A 92 3.12 11.37 -13.62
CA ALA A 92 3.03 11.65 -15.06
C ALA A 92 2.84 13.14 -15.35
N ALA A 93 1.94 13.80 -14.61
CA ALA A 93 1.77 15.25 -14.69
C ALA A 93 3.07 15.98 -14.32
N TYR A 94 3.71 15.57 -13.23
CA TYR A 94 5.01 16.11 -12.83
C TYR A 94 6.11 15.89 -13.88
N ALA A 95 6.14 14.71 -14.53
CA ALA A 95 7.09 14.42 -15.59
C ALA A 95 6.93 15.35 -16.79
N LEU A 96 5.69 15.71 -17.15
CA LEU A 96 5.41 16.64 -18.23
C LEU A 96 5.83 18.07 -17.87
N ASP A 97 5.52 18.53 -16.66
CA ASP A 97 5.97 19.84 -16.16
C ASP A 97 7.51 19.92 -16.15
N GLU A 98 8.18 18.89 -15.67
CA GLU A 98 9.64 18.81 -15.63
C GLU A 98 10.24 18.73 -17.04
N ALA A 99 9.57 18.06 -17.98
CA ALA A 99 9.98 18.01 -19.38
C ALA A 99 10.01 19.39 -20.02
N GLN A 100 8.94 20.17 -19.81
CA GLN A 100 8.83 21.55 -20.28
C GLN A 100 9.84 22.48 -19.60
N PHE A 101 10.04 22.31 -18.29
CA PHE A 101 10.96 23.13 -17.52
C PHE A 101 12.44 22.89 -17.88
N THR A 102 12.83 21.62 -18.04
CA THR A 102 14.22 21.23 -18.30
C THR A 102 14.57 21.21 -19.79
N GLY A 103 13.57 21.23 -20.67
CA GLY A 103 13.74 21.08 -22.11
C GLY A 103 14.17 19.66 -22.51
N ARG A 104 13.85 18.64 -21.70
CA ARG A 104 14.24 17.24 -21.92
C ARG A 104 13.01 16.36 -21.96
N ASP A 105 13.03 15.36 -22.83
CA ASP A 105 11.95 14.37 -22.87
C ASP A 105 12.04 13.45 -21.66
N TYR A 106 10.89 13.16 -21.06
CA TYR A 106 10.72 12.12 -20.04
C TYR A 106 9.92 10.96 -20.62
N GLY A 107 9.91 9.82 -19.94
CA GLY A 107 9.11 8.69 -20.39
C GLY A 107 8.74 7.73 -19.26
N LEU A 108 7.57 7.12 -19.42
CA LEU A 108 7.06 6.05 -18.58
C LEU A 108 7.44 4.72 -19.21
N LEU A 109 8.25 3.96 -18.49
CA LEU A 109 8.62 2.60 -18.82
C LEU A 109 7.80 1.63 -17.99
N LEU A 110 6.92 0.89 -18.65
CA LEU A 110 6.19 -0.24 -18.11
C LEU A 110 6.98 -1.52 -18.36
N GLN A 111 7.10 -2.34 -17.32
CA GLN A 111 7.79 -3.63 -17.39
C GLN A 111 6.96 -4.71 -16.74
N ARG A 112 7.22 -5.92 -17.22
CA ARG A 112 6.61 -7.16 -16.73
C ARG A 112 7.70 -8.04 -16.18
N ASP A 113 7.58 -8.37 -14.89
CA ASP A 113 8.47 -9.28 -14.19
C ASP A 113 7.69 -10.54 -13.77
N VAL A 114 8.40 -11.66 -13.58
CA VAL A 114 7.85 -12.89 -13.01
C VAL A 114 8.56 -13.16 -11.69
N ILE A 115 7.83 -13.00 -10.59
CA ILE A 115 8.35 -13.16 -9.23
C ILE A 115 7.65 -14.36 -8.59
N ALA A 116 8.41 -15.37 -8.20
CA ALA A 116 7.89 -16.60 -7.59
C ALA A 116 6.79 -17.32 -8.43
N GLY A 117 6.80 -17.14 -9.75
CA GLY A 117 5.80 -17.72 -10.68
C GLY A 117 4.56 -16.85 -10.90
N GLU A 118 4.47 -15.69 -10.25
CA GLU A 118 3.41 -14.70 -10.47
C GLU A 118 3.89 -13.57 -11.36
N VAL A 119 3.02 -13.10 -12.25
CA VAL A 119 3.29 -11.91 -13.08
C VAL A 119 3.08 -10.67 -12.23
N VAL A 120 4.10 -9.80 -12.19
CA VAL A 120 4.07 -8.52 -11.48
C VAL A 120 4.47 -7.42 -12.45
N TYR A 121 3.68 -6.35 -12.48
CA TYR A 121 3.96 -5.18 -13.29
C TYR A 121 4.65 -4.11 -12.46
N ARG A 122 5.61 -3.43 -13.08
CA ARG A 122 6.28 -2.26 -12.52
C ARG A 122 6.30 -1.13 -13.51
N TYR A 123 6.39 0.08 -12.98
CA TYR A 123 6.66 1.25 -13.79
C TYR A 123 7.89 2.01 -13.27
N GLU A 124 8.67 2.51 -14.22
CA GLU A 124 9.85 3.33 -13.99
C GLU A 124 9.79 4.57 -14.85
N TRP A 125 10.48 5.61 -14.40
CA TRP A 125 10.62 6.86 -15.14
C TRP A 125 11.98 6.92 -15.80
N ARG A 126 12.01 7.49 -17.00
CA ARG A 126 13.23 7.70 -17.80
C ARG A 126 13.32 9.15 -18.23
N GLU A 127 14.54 9.67 -18.26
CA GLU A 127 14.92 10.96 -18.82
C GLU A 127 15.76 10.72 -20.07
N ARG A 128 15.47 11.45 -21.15
CA ARG A 128 16.23 11.37 -22.40
C ARG A 128 17.51 12.18 -22.28
N THR A 129 18.64 11.50 -22.45
CA THR A 129 19.98 12.11 -22.42
C THR A 129 20.69 11.89 -23.75
N GLY A 130 21.86 12.54 -23.93
CA GLY A 130 22.72 12.27 -25.09
C GLY A 130 23.25 10.83 -25.15
N GLN A 131 23.13 10.06 -24.06
CA GLN A 131 23.50 8.63 -23.98
C GLN A 131 22.28 7.69 -24.03
N GLY A 132 21.12 8.20 -24.47
CA GLY A 132 19.85 7.47 -24.48
C GLY A 132 19.01 7.68 -23.22
N TRP A 133 18.06 6.79 -22.99
CA TRP A 133 17.14 6.82 -21.85
C TRP A 133 17.86 6.40 -20.56
N ARG A 134 17.79 7.22 -19.51
CA ARG A 134 18.41 6.96 -18.21
C ARG A 134 17.44 7.27 -17.08
N PRO A 135 17.66 6.78 -15.85
CA PRO A 135 16.88 7.25 -14.71
C PRO A 135 17.01 8.78 -14.54
N PRO A 136 15.93 9.50 -14.20
CA PRO A 136 15.96 10.94 -13.96
C PRO A 136 17.06 11.38 -12.99
N ALA A 137 17.77 12.45 -13.35
CA ALA A 137 18.87 12.96 -12.52
C ALA A 137 18.36 13.71 -11.27
N SER A 138 17.27 14.47 -11.42
CA SER A 138 16.54 15.18 -10.36
C SER A 138 15.30 14.41 -9.92
N GLY A 139 14.68 14.82 -8.80
CA GLY A 139 13.37 14.29 -8.40
C GLY A 139 13.33 12.80 -8.06
N LYS A 140 14.45 12.19 -7.63
CA LYS A 140 14.57 10.73 -7.43
C LYS A 140 13.48 10.11 -6.55
N ASP A 141 13.04 10.83 -5.52
CA ASP A 141 11.98 10.35 -4.62
C ASP A 141 10.60 10.34 -5.32
N VAL A 142 10.35 11.32 -6.18
CA VAL A 142 9.10 11.43 -6.96
C VAL A 142 9.08 10.41 -8.09
N PHE A 143 10.22 10.26 -8.78
CA PHE A 143 10.42 9.28 -9.87
C PHE A 143 10.81 7.88 -9.37
N ALA A 144 10.56 7.57 -8.10
CA ALA A 144 10.87 6.27 -7.53
C ALA A 144 10.09 5.17 -8.28
N SER A 145 10.77 4.07 -8.62
CA SER A 145 10.13 2.90 -9.24
C SER A 145 9.02 2.35 -8.35
N GLN A 146 7.89 2.00 -8.96
CA GLN A 146 6.76 1.42 -8.26
C GLN A 146 6.39 0.07 -8.87
N ALA A 147 6.01 -0.86 -8.00
CA ALA A 147 5.39 -2.12 -8.39
C ALA A 147 3.89 -2.08 -8.10
N LEU A 148 3.11 -2.61 -9.04
CA LEU A 148 1.71 -2.94 -8.78
C LEU A 148 1.64 -4.17 -7.88
N PRO A 149 0.61 -4.30 -7.03
CA PRO A 149 0.34 -5.55 -6.34
C PRO A 149 0.17 -6.71 -7.33
N ALA A 150 0.40 -7.94 -6.88
CA ALA A 150 0.22 -9.13 -7.72
C ALA A 150 -1.28 -9.42 -7.97
N GLY A 151 -1.58 -10.27 -8.95
CA GLY A 151 -2.96 -10.68 -9.27
C GLY A 151 -3.75 -9.69 -10.13
N TYR A 152 -3.05 -8.72 -10.74
CA TYR A 152 -3.61 -7.78 -11.70
C TYR A 152 -2.91 -7.90 -13.05
N GLU A 153 -3.68 -7.65 -14.10
CA GLU A 153 -3.24 -7.55 -15.48
C GLU A 153 -3.24 -6.07 -15.90
N LEU A 154 -2.18 -5.65 -16.59
CA LEU A 154 -2.04 -4.29 -17.11
C LEU A 154 -2.10 -4.35 -18.63
N LEU A 155 -3.01 -3.56 -19.21
CA LEU A 155 -3.11 -3.37 -20.66
C LEU A 155 -2.85 -1.90 -20.99
N LEU A 156 -1.90 -1.65 -21.88
CA LEU A 156 -1.62 -0.32 -22.44
C LEU A 156 -2.23 -0.22 -23.83
N GLU A 157 -2.94 0.86 -24.12
CA GLU A 157 -3.40 1.20 -25.47
C GLU A 157 -2.94 2.62 -25.80
N LEU A 158 -2.24 2.79 -26.93
CA LEU A 158 -1.82 4.09 -27.44
C LEU A 158 -2.53 4.38 -28.75
N GLU A 159 -2.84 5.65 -29.02
CA GLU A 159 -3.54 6.04 -30.25
C GLU A 159 -2.74 5.70 -31.52
N ASP A 160 -1.41 5.74 -31.43
CA ASP A 160 -0.49 5.47 -32.55
C ASP A 160 -0.25 3.97 -32.81
N SER A 161 -0.55 3.08 -31.85
CA SER A 161 -0.40 1.63 -32.00
C SER A 161 -1.14 0.86 -30.90
N PRO A 162 -1.87 -0.23 -31.24
CA PRO A 162 -2.31 -1.17 -30.22
C PRO A 162 -1.06 -1.77 -29.55
N PHE A 163 -1.03 -1.77 -28.22
CA PHE A 163 0.06 -2.36 -27.44
C PHE A 163 -0.41 -3.70 -26.86
N THR A 164 0.44 -4.71 -26.94
CA THR A 164 0.21 -6.05 -26.40
C THR A 164 1.08 -6.25 -25.17
N GLU A 165 0.64 -7.05 -24.18
CA GLU A 165 1.41 -7.37 -22.96
C GLU A 165 2.84 -7.89 -23.28
N SER A 166 3.01 -8.60 -24.41
CA SER A 166 4.31 -9.10 -24.90
C SER A 166 5.28 -8.01 -25.37
N GLU A 167 4.80 -6.79 -25.58
CA GLU A 167 5.61 -5.64 -26.03
C GLU A 167 6.10 -4.80 -24.85
N LEU A 168 5.67 -5.13 -23.62
CA LEU A 168 6.27 -4.56 -22.42
C LEU A 168 7.71 -5.04 -22.29
N ALA A 169 8.58 -4.13 -21.84
CA ALA A 169 9.98 -4.46 -21.68
C ALA A 169 10.12 -5.59 -20.66
N ALA A 170 10.66 -6.72 -21.10
CA ALA A 170 11.12 -7.77 -20.19
C ALA A 170 12.29 -7.21 -19.40
N GLY A 171 12.36 -7.46 -18.09
CA GLY A 171 13.40 -6.92 -17.19
C GLY A 171 14.86 -7.25 -17.55
N ALA A 172 15.11 -7.93 -18.66
CA ALA A 172 16.43 -8.31 -19.19
C ALA A 172 17.04 -7.31 -20.20
N GLU A 173 16.31 -6.30 -20.66
CA GLU A 173 16.89 -5.28 -21.55
C GLU A 173 17.79 -4.29 -20.78
N GLU A 174 19.01 -4.04 -21.26
CA GLU A 174 19.97 -3.16 -20.58
C GLU A 174 19.53 -1.69 -20.54
N THR A 175 18.74 -1.21 -21.51
CA THR A 175 18.18 0.16 -21.52
C THR A 175 16.94 0.24 -22.43
N PRO A 176 15.79 -0.34 -22.01
CA PRO A 176 14.56 -0.31 -22.81
C PRO A 176 14.07 1.14 -22.99
N ALA A 177 13.55 1.44 -24.18
CA ALA A 177 12.87 2.70 -24.44
C ALA A 177 11.50 2.71 -23.71
N PRO A 178 11.09 3.86 -23.12
CA PRO A 178 9.78 3.99 -22.50
C PRO A 178 8.67 3.90 -23.56
N GLN A 179 7.53 3.32 -23.18
CA GLN A 179 6.37 3.18 -24.07
C GLN A 179 5.60 4.48 -24.21
N VAL A 180 5.51 5.29 -23.15
CA VAL A 180 4.87 6.61 -23.17
C VAL A 180 5.93 7.68 -23.02
N VAL A 181 5.96 8.66 -23.92
CA VAL A 181 6.92 9.77 -23.91
C VAL A 181 6.20 11.07 -23.56
N PHE A 182 6.83 11.87 -22.71
CA PHE A 182 6.44 13.21 -22.32
C PHE A 182 7.45 14.17 -22.94
N TYR A 183 7.05 14.85 -24.00
CA TYR A 183 7.93 15.70 -24.78
C TYR A 183 8.13 17.05 -24.11
N ALA A 184 9.31 17.63 -24.30
CA ALA A 184 9.62 18.99 -23.83
C ALA A 184 8.69 20.07 -24.43
N SER A 185 7.96 19.77 -25.50
CA SER A 185 6.91 20.64 -26.05
C SER A 185 5.67 20.74 -25.15
N GLY A 186 5.49 19.84 -24.19
CA GLY A 186 4.25 19.67 -23.45
C GLY A 186 3.28 18.67 -24.09
N GLU A 187 3.71 17.96 -25.12
CA GLU A 187 2.91 16.93 -25.77
C GLU A 187 3.22 15.55 -25.19
N THR A 188 2.27 14.64 -25.29
CA THR A 188 2.44 13.20 -25.05
C THR A 188 1.63 12.40 -26.06
N THR A 189 1.90 11.11 -26.21
CA THR A 189 1.06 10.21 -27.01
C THR A 189 -0.19 9.88 -26.21
N ALA A 190 -1.38 10.18 -26.73
CA ALA A 190 -2.63 9.88 -26.06
C ALA A 190 -2.83 8.37 -25.91
N GLY A 191 -3.46 7.97 -24.80
CA GLY A 191 -3.60 6.55 -24.51
C GLY A 191 -4.40 6.23 -23.26
N THR A 192 -4.51 4.94 -22.99
CA THR A 192 -5.15 4.38 -21.81
C THR A 192 -4.34 3.26 -21.20
N ILE A 193 -4.40 3.13 -19.88
CA ILE A 193 -3.96 1.96 -19.13
C ILE A 193 -5.17 1.37 -18.43
N ASP A 194 -5.49 0.13 -18.75
CA ASP A 194 -6.53 -0.66 -18.10
C ASP A 194 -5.89 -1.63 -17.10
N LEU A 195 -6.40 -1.62 -15.87
CA LEU A 195 -5.98 -2.52 -14.80
C LEU A 195 -7.12 -3.46 -14.47
N ARG A 196 -6.90 -4.75 -14.73
CA ARG A 196 -7.90 -5.80 -14.58
C ARG A 196 -7.49 -6.81 -13.52
N ARG A 197 -8.45 -7.38 -12.81
CA ARG A 197 -8.19 -8.47 -11.87
C ARG A 197 -7.95 -9.77 -12.65
N GLN A 198 -6.85 -10.46 -12.36
CA GLN A 198 -6.46 -11.66 -13.11
C GLN A 198 -7.42 -12.84 -12.90
N THR A 199 -8.11 -12.90 -11.76
CA THR A 199 -8.96 -14.05 -11.40
C THR A 199 -10.27 -14.15 -12.19
N ASP A 200 -10.87 -13.02 -12.54
CA ASP A 200 -12.19 -12.92 -13.19
C ASP A 200 -12.23 -11.94 -14.37
N GLY A 201 -11.14 -11.21 -14.63
CA GLY A 201 -11.04 -10.22 -15.70
C GLY A 201 -11.79 -8.92 -15.43
N GLU A 202 -12.26 -8.66 -14.19
CA GLU A 202 -12.95 -7.43 -13.81
C GLU A 202 -12.04 -6.21 -14.07
N LEU A 203 -12.51 -5.21 -14.81
CA LEU A 203 -11.83 -3.93 -14.95
C LEU A 203 -11.99 -3.13 -13.65
N LEU A 204 -10.88 -2.82 -12.99
CA LEU A 204 -10.90 -2.11 -11.70
C LEU A 204 -10.61 -0.63 -11.86
N TRP A 205 -9.66 -0.29 -12.75
CA TRP A 205 -9.28 1.08 -13.05
C TRP A 205 -8.97 1.23 -14.53
N ARG A 206 -9.39 2.35 -15.09
CA ARG A 206 -8.90 2.87 -16.37
C ARG A 206 -8.25 4.21 -16.13
N VAL A 207 -6.99 4.34 -16.55
CA VAL A 207 -6.24 5.59 -16.55
C VAL A 207 -6.20 6.07 -17.99
N ARG A 208 -6.85 7.20 -18.28
CA ARG A 208 -6.87 7.78 -19.64
C ARG A 208 -6.11 9.09 -19.64
N TRP A 209 -5.35 9.36 -20.69
CA TRP A 209 -4.75 10.67 -20.92
C TRP A 209 -4.83 11.08 -22.38
N ASP A 210 -4.85 12.40 -22.60
CA ASP A 210 -4.84 12.98 -23.93
C ASP A 210 -3.45 13.48 -24.33
N LEU A 211 -3.34 14.07 -25.52
CA LEU A 211 -2.09 14.60 -26.07
C LEU A 211 -1.47 15.73 -25.21
N LEU A 212 -2.26 16.35 -24.33
CA LEU A 212 -1.81 17.43 -23.44
C LEU A 212 -1.40 16.90 -22.06
N GLY A 213 -1.39 15.57 -21.88
CA GLY A 213 -1.07 14.93 -20.61
C GLY A 213 -2.10 15.15 -19.51
N ARG A 214 -3.37 15.39 -19.87
CA ARG A 214 -4.45 15.47 -18.88
C ARG A 214 -4.93 14.08 -18.51
N PHE A 215 -4.52 13.61 -17.34
CA PHE A 215 -4.89 12.30 -16.82
C PHE A 215 -6.29 12.31 -16.18
N THR A 216 -7.11 11.31 -16.52
CA THR A 216 -8.40 11.02 -15.90
C THR A 216 -8.37 9.61 -15.34
N LEU A 217 -8.70 9.47 -14.05
CA LEU A 217 -8.78 8.19 -13.37
C LEU A 217 -10.26 7.76 -13.32
N LEU A 218 -10.57 6.61 -13.90
CA LEU A 218 -11.92 6.07 -14.05
C LEU A 218 -12.04 4.75 -13.28
N PRO A 219 -12.62 4.74 -12.07
CA PRO A 219 -12.92 3.50 -11.35
C PRO A 219 -13.84 2.63 -12.21
N ARG A 220 -13.46 1.37 -12.42
CA ARG A 220 -14.15 0.41 -13.31
C ARG A 220 -14.38 0.89 -14.76
N GLY A 221 -13.63 1.91 -15.20
CA GLY A 221 -13.83 2.53 -16.51
C GLY A 221 -15.01 3.49 -16.60
N GLU A 222 -15.69 3.77 -15.48
CA GLU A 222 -16.81 4.70 -15.40
C GLU A 222 -16.32 6.08 -14.96
N GLU A 223 -16.96 7.13 -15.48
CA GLU A 223 -16.72 8.47 -14.94
C GLU A 223 -17.24 8.52 -13.50
N PRO A 224 -16.46 9.07 -12.54
CA PRO A 224 -16.94 9.18 -11.18
C PRO A 224 -18.24 10.00 -11.19
N GLU A 225 -19.33 9.46 -10.63
CA GLU A 225 -20.69 10.05 -10.64
C GLU A 225 -20.82 11.44 -9.97
N HIS A 226 -19.72 12.11 -9.63
CA HIS A 226 -19.70 13.39 -8.94
C HIS A 226 -19.03 14.49 -9.78
N ALA A 227 -19.79 15.05 -10.72
CA ALA A 227 -19.50 16.36 -11.34
C ALA A 227 -20.78 17.17 -11.65
N LEU A 228 -21.88 16.92 -10.94
CA LEU A 228 -23.12 17.71 -11.01
C LEU A 228 -23.71 17.95 -9.60
N GLU A 229 -23.02 18.71 -8.77
CA GLU A 229 -23.64 19.49 -7.68
C GLU A 229 -22.98 20.87 -7.58
#